data_AF-A0A976HIG8-F1
#
_entry.id   AF-A0A976HIG8-F1
#
_cell.length_a   1.000
_cell.length_b   1.000
_cell.length_c   1.000
_cell.angle_alpha   90.00
_cell.angle_beta   90.00
_cell.angle_gamma   90.00
#
_symmetry.space_group_name_H-M   'P 1'
#
loop_
_entity.id
_entity.type
_entity.pdbx_description
1 polymer ?
#
loop_
_entity_poly.entity_id
_entity_poly.type
_entity_poly.pdbx_seq_one_letter_code
_entity_poly.pdbx_strand_id
1 'polypeptide(L)'
;DLTAWMAKIGRIGVGGIDTRRLTRAIRQQGAPHVALAHNPDGVFDIEKLVAKARAWKGLVGLDLAKDVTCAQSYRWDEMRWAWPEGYQQRKGPGLRVVAVDYGAKRNILRCLASVGCEVTVLPASATAEDVLALNPEGVFLSNGPGDPAATGNYAVPMIQGVLSRDLPLFGICLGHQMLALALGAKTRKMNHGHHGANHPVKDLTTGKVEITSMNHGFTVDADSLPKGVAETHVSLFDGTNCGIAVTGKPVFSVQYHPEASPGPQDSFYLFERFAADMQARRPA
;
A
#
# COMPACT_ATOMS: atom_id res chain seq x y z
N ASP A 1 2.55 -2.70 -28.48
CA ASP A 1 1.27 -3.25 -27.97
C ASP A 1 1.52 -4.06 -26.69
N LEU A 2 0.46 -4.55 -26.04
CA LEU A 2 0.53 -5.29 -24.79
C LEU A 2 1.31 -6.60 -24.91
N THR A 3 1.10 -7.35 -25.99
CA THR A 3 1.71 -8.68 -26.19
C THR A 3 3.22 -8.57 -26.30
N ALA A 4 3.73 -7.64 -27.13
CA ALA A 4 5.16 -7.41 -27.28
C ALA A 4 5.81 -6.97 -25.95
N TRP A 5 5.12 -6.15 -25.17
CA TRP A 5 5.60 -5.73 -23.85
C TRP A 5 5.66 -6.91 -22.86
N MET A 6 4.61 -7.73 -22.76
CA MET A 6 4.56 -8.89 -21.87
C MET A 6 5.67 -9.91 -22.19
N ALA A 7 5.91 -10.17 -23.48
CA ALA A 7 6.99 -11.05 -23.93
C ALA A 7 8.37 -10.52 -23.49
N LYS A 8 8.62 -9.22 -23.66
CA LYS A 8 9.87 -8.57 -23.25
C LYS A 8 10.16 -8.69 -21.75
N ILE A 9 9.13 -8.67 -20.90
CA ILE A 9 9.27 -8.77 -19.44
C ILE A 9 9.06 -10.20 -18.91
N GLY A 10 8.96 -11.20 -19.78
CA GLY A 10 8.80 -12.60 -19.38
C GLY A 10 7.51 -12.88 -18.61
N ARG A 11 6.40 -12.23 -18.97
CA ARG A 11 5.09 -12.45 -18.36
C ARG A 11 4.18 -13.25 -19.28
N ILE A 12 3.55 -14.29 -18.70
CA ILE A 12 2.53 -15.10 -19.38
C ILE A 12 1.19 -14.38 -19.29
N GLY A 13 0.48 -14.29 -20.42
CA GLY A 13 -0.90 -13.80 -20.51
C GLY A 13 -1.81 -14.85 -21.12
N VAL A 14 -3.09 -14.82 -20.76
CA VAL A 14 -4.13 -15.67 -21.34
C VAL A 14 -5.35 -14.81 -21.71
N GLY A 15 -5.86 -15.00 -22.92
CA GLY A 15 -7.07 -14.35 -23.44
C GLY A 15 -8.08 -15.38 -23.94
N GLY A 16 -9.29 -14.94 -24.30
CA GLY A 16 -10.33 -15.82 -24.86
C GLY A 16 -11.05 -16.72 -23.86
N ILE A 17 -10.89 -16.46 -22.55
CA ILE A 17 -11.61 -17.18 -21.48
C ILE A 17 -12.81 -16.38 -20.98
N ASP A 18 -13.80 -17.07 -20.39
CA ASP A 18 -14.93 -16.42 -19.71
C ASP A 18 -14.48 -15.87 -18.35
N THR A 19 -13.95 -14.64 -18.38
CA THR A 19 -13.52 -13.92 -17.18
C THR A 19 -14.69 -13.61 -16.24
N ARG A 20 -15.93 -13.49 -16.74
CA ARG A 20 -17.12 -13.27 -15.91
C ARG A 20 -17.44 -14.51 -15.07
N ARG A 21 -17.36 -15.71 -15.65
CA ARG A 21 -17.49 -16.98 -14.90
C ARG A 21 -16.39 -17.11 -13.86
N LEU A 22 -15.14 -16.77 -14.21
CA LEU A 22 -14.01 -16.80 -13.27
C LEU A 22 -14.23 -15.84 -12.08
N THR A 23 -14.62 -14.59 -12.33
CA THR A 23 -14.93 -13.61 -11.28
C THR A 23 -16.04 -14.09 -10.35
N ARG A 24 -17.11 -14.69 -10.91
CA ARG A 24 -18.20 -15.26 -10.08
C ARG A 24 -17.72 -16.41 -9.20
N ALA A 25 -16.88 -17.30 -9.73
CA ALA A 25 -16.30 -18.41 -8.98
C ALA A 25 -15.44 -17.90 -7.82
N ILE A 26 -14.53 -16.94 -8.08
CA ILE A 26 -13.67 -16.33 -7.04
C ILE A 26 -14.52 -15.66 -5.95
N ARG A 27 -15.57 -14.92 -6.33
CA ARG A 27 -16.46 -14.28 -5.36
C ARG A 27 -17.15 -15.30 -4.45
N GLN A 28 -17.58 -16.43 -5.00
CA GLN A 28 -18.33 -17.47 -4.27
C GLN A 28 -17.45 -18.40 -3.44
N GLN A 29 -16.25 -18.73 -3.93
CA GLN A 29 -15.41 -19.80 -3.40
C GLN A 29 -14.09 -19.30 -2.80
N GLY A 30 -13.81 -17.99 -2.91
CA GLY A 30 -12.52 -17.40 -2.57
C GLY A 30 -11.51 -17.50 -3.71
N ALA A 31 -10.36 -16.83 -3.55
CA ALA A 31 -9.30 -16.83 -4.55
C ALA A 31 -8.58 -18.20 -4.60
N PRO A 32 -8.63 -18.95 -5.72
CA PRO A 32 -7.95 -20.22 -5.84
C PRO A 32 -6.45 -20.04 -6.10
N HIS A 33 -5.68 -21.08 -5.88
CA HIS A 33 -4.31 -21.18 -6.37
C HIS A 33 -4.33 -21.59 -7.85
N VAL A 34 -3.56 -20.90 -8.69
CA VAL A 34 -3.57 -21.10 -10.15
C VAL A 34 -2.15 -21.27 -10.66
N ALA A 35 -1.97 -22.19 -11.60
CA ALA A 35 -0.76 -22.30 -12.40
C ALA A 35 -1.09 -21.94 -13.85
N LEU A 36 -0.24 -21.13 -14.48
CA LEU A 36 -0.32 -20.78 -15.90
C LEU A 36 0.92 -21.30 -16.61
N ALA A 37 0.74 -21.80 -17.82
CA ALA A 37 1.83 -22.23 -18.70
C ALA A 37 1.62 -21.67 -20.10
N HIS A 38 2.74 -21.36 -20.76
CA HIS A 38 2.78 -20.98 -22.15
C HIS A 38 3.72 -21.96 -22.88
N ASN A 39 3.20 -22.63 -23.89
CA ASN A 39 3.96 -23.49 -24.79
C ASN A 39 3.51 -23.23 -26.23
N PRO A 40 4.37 -22.67 -27.11
CA PRO A 40 4.05 -22.45 -28.52
C PRO A 40 3.65 -23.72 -29.29
N ASP A 41 4.18 -24.88 -28.90
CA ASP A 41 3.90 -26.17 -29.53
C ASP A 41 2.55 -26.76 -29.07
N GLY A 42 1.85 -26.09 -28.15
CA GLY A 42 0.57 -26.53 -27.62
C GLY A 42 0.65 -27.73 -26.67
N VAL A 43 1.85 -28.16 -26.28
CA VAL A 43 2.05 -29.32 -25.40
C VAL A 43 2.03 -28.88 -23.93
N PHE A 44 1.00 -29.30 -23.19
CA PHE A 44 0.83 -28.94 -21.78
C PHE A 44 0.69 -30.20 -20.90
N ASP A 45 1.45 -30.23 -19.82
CA ASP A 45 1.30 -31.22 -18.75
C ASP A 45 0.31 -30.69 -17.71
N ILE A 46 -0.97 -31.01 -17.92
CA ILE A 46 -2.05 -30.50 -17.08
C ILE A 46 -1.97 -31.03 -15.65
N GLU A 47 -1.61 -32.31 -15.47
CA GLU A 47 -1.48 -32.92 -14.14
C GLU A 47 -0.40 -32.22 -13.31
N LYS A 48 0.76 -31.94 -13.93
CA LYS A 48 1.83 -31.18 -13.29
C LYS A 48 1.42 -29.75 -12.95
N LEU A 49 0.64 -29.08 -13.80
CA LEU A 49 0.13 -27.74 -13.50
C LEU A 49 -0.84 -27.73 -12.33
N VAL A 50 -1.75 -28.71 -12.27
CA VAL A 50 -2.67 -28.89 -11.15
C VAL A 50 -1.90 -29.22 -9.86
N ALA A 51 -0.90 -30.10 -9.93
CA ALA A 51 -0.04 -30.43 -8.79
C ALA A 51 0.71 -29.19 -8.28
N LYS A 52 1.28 -28.37 -9.17
CA LYS A 52 1.93 -27.10 -8.82
C LYS A 52 0.96 -26.13 -8.13
N ALA A 53 -0.24 -25.95 -8.67
CA ALA A 53 -1.25 -25.08 -8.08
C ALA A 53 -1.65 -25.55 -6.66
N ARG A 54 -1.85 -26.86 -6.47
CA ARG A 54 -2.19 -27.45 -5.16
C ARG A 54 -1.04 -27.38 -4.15
N ALA A 55 0.20 -27.49 -4.61
CA ALA A 55 1.38 -27.47 -3.74
C ALA A 55 1.74 -26.06 -3.22
N TRP A 56 1.24 -24.99 -3.85
CA TRP A 56 1.48 -23.64 -3.37
C TRP A 56 0.74 -23.40 -2.05
N LYS A 57 1.45 -22.89 -1.03
CA LYS A 57 0.93 -22.73 0.34
C LYS A 57 0.10 -21.46 0.56
N GLY A 58 -0.02 -20.61 -0.46
CA GLY A 58 -0.75 -19.36 -0.38
C GLY A 58 0.07 -18.22 0.24
N LEU A 59 -0.56 -17.05 0.35
CA LEU A 59 0.09 -15.81 0.82
C LEU A 59 0.25 -15.71 2.34
N VAL A 60 -0.48 -16.51 3.12
CA VAL A 60 -0.45 -16.42 4.59
C VAL A 60 0.93 -16.80 5.10
N GLY A 61 1.53 -15.95 5.92
CA GLY A 61 2.88 -16.12 6.44
C GLY A 61 4.01 -15.84 5.43
N LEU A 62 3.72 -15.38 4.21
CA LEU A 62 4.75 -14.98 3.24
C LEU A 62 5.06 -13.49 3.37
N ASP A 63 6.27 -13.18 3.83
CA ASP A 63 6.83 -11.84 3.69
C ASP A 63 7.36 -11.66 2.26
N LEU A 64 6.59 -10.96 1.44
CA LEU A 64 6.95 -10.61 0.07
C LEU A 64 7.53 -9.19 -0.02
N ALA A 65 7.39 -8.36 1.01
CA ALA A 65 7.89 -6.99 1.02
C ALA A 65 9.43 -6.96 0.92
N LYS A 66 10.11 -7.90 1.60
CA LYS A 66 11.56 -8.07 1.52
C LYS A 66 12.10 -8.40 0.12
N ASP A 67 11.26 -8.98 -0.75
CA ASP A 67 11.67 -9.38 -2.10
C ASP A 67 11.52 -8.22 -3.11
N VAL A 68 10.75 -7.18 -2.76
CA VAL A 68 10.43 -6.05 -3.66
C VAL A 68 10.87 -4.69 -3.15
N THR A 69 11.33 -4.60 -1.90
CA THR A 69 11.95 -3.39 -1.33
C THR A 69 13.20 -2.98 -2.12
N CYS A 70 13.55 -1.70 -2.07
CA CYS A 70 14.83 -1.21 -2.54
C CYS A 70 16.01 -1.85 -1.79
N ALA A 71 17.09 -2.13 -2.52
CA ALA A 71 18.31 -2.70 -1.95
C ALA A 71 19.19 -1.65 -1.25
N GLN A 72 19.13 -0.39 -1.71
CA GLN A 72 19.85 0.74 -1.16
C GLN A 72 18.89 1.92 -1.01
N SER A 73 19.14 2.76 -0.01
CA SER A 73 18.40 4.00 0.17
C SER A 73 18.62 4.95 -1.00
N TYR A 74 17.58 5.67 -1.43
CA TYR A 74 17.68 6.63 -2.52
C TYR A 74 16.79 7.85 -2.29
N ARG A 75 17.07 8.94 -2.99
CA ARG A 75 16.24 10.16 -2.96
C ARG A 75 15.24 10.15 -4.11
N TRP A 76 14.06 10.73 -3.88
CA TRP A 76 13.03 10.90 -4.91
C TRP A 76 12.61 12.37 -5.05
N ASP A 77 12.61 12.87 -6.28
CA ASP A 77 12.23 14.25 -6.61
C ASP A 77 11.26 14.38 -7.79
N GLU A 78 10.92 13.28 -8.48
CA GLU A 78 9.96 13.27 -9.58
C GLU A 78 8.53 13.48 -9.05
N MET A 79 7.85 14.50 -9.56
CA MET A 79 6.47 14.86 -9.21
C MET A 79 5.45 14.10 -10.06
N ARG A 80 4.15 14.25 -9.74
CA ARG A 80 3.08 13.69 -10.56
C ARG A 80 3.17 14.18 -12.01
N TRP A 81 2.74 13.32 -12.93
CA TRP A 81 2.60 13.67 -14.33
C TRP A 81 1.49 14.72 -14.51
N ALA A 82 1.77 15.76 -15.29
CA ALA A 82 0.78 16.73 -15.74
C ALA A 82 0.89 16.92 -17.26
N TRP A 83 -0.23 17.18 -17.93
CA TRP A 83 -0.20 17.58 -19.34
C TRP A 83 -0.08 19.10 -19.44
N PRO A 84 0.74 19.64 -20.36
CA PRO A 84 1.63 18.95 -21.31
C PRO A 84 3.03 18.61 -20.77
N GLU A 85 3.36 19.01 -19.55
CA GLU A 85 4.76 19.08 -19.06
C GLU A 85 5.39 17.73 -18.74
N GLY A 86 4.60 16.66 -18.62
CA GLY A 86 5.06 15.35 -18.21
C GLY A 86 5.41 15.27 -16.73
N TYR A 87 6.41 14.45 -16.41
CA TYR A 87 6.96 14.35 -15.06
C TYR A 87 7.94 15.50 -14.82
N GLN A 88 7.62 16.37 -13.87
CA GLN A 88 8.48 17.47 -13.45
C GLN A 88 9.27 17.08 -12.20
N GLN A 89 10.36 17.78 -11.90
CA GLN A 89 11.11 17.59 -10.65
C GLN A 89 10.80 18.69 -9.64
N ARG A 90 10.75 18.34 -8.36
CA ARG A 90 10.66 19.30 -7.25
C ARG A 90 11.93 20.17 -7.25
N LYS A 91 11.78 21.46 -6.96
CA LYS A 91 12.89 22.41 -6.80
C LYS A 91 12.87 23.02 -5.40
N GLY A 92 14.06 23.35 -4.89
CA GLY A 92 14.21 24.02 -3.59
C GLY A 92 14.08 23.09 -2.37
N PRO A 93 14.19 23.66 -1.16
CA PRO A 93 14.06 22.92 0.09
C PRO A 93 12.63 22.38 0.25
N GLY A 94 12.49 21.18 0.79
CA GLY A 94 11.20 20.51 1.01
C GLY A 94 10.99 20.08 2.44
N LEU A 95 9.84 19.47 2.71
CA LEU A 95 9.56 18.77 3.98
C LEU A 95 10.30 17.44 3.99
N ARG A 96 11.22 17.21 4.94
CA ARG A 96 12.03 15.99 4.97
C ARG A 96 11.16 14.79 5.34
N VAL A 97 10.91 13.91 4.38
CA VAL A 97 10.13 12.69 4.58
C VAL A 97 11.01 11.47 4.40
N VAL A 98 10.97 10.58 5.38
CA VAL A 98 11.51 9.22 5.22
C VAL A 98 10.38 8.28 4.84
N ALA A 99 10.46 7.69 3.65
CA ALA A 99 9.50 6.69 3.17
C ALA A 99 10.11 5.29 3.33
N VAL A 100 9.44 4.41 4.05
CA VAL A 100 9.85 3.01 4.20
C VAL A 100 9.24 2.20 3.05
N ASP A 101 10.10 1.58 2.25
CA ASP A 101 9.72 0.87 1.03
C ASP A 101 9.39 -0.60 1.31
N TYR A 102 8.09 -0.90 1.33
CA TYR A 102 7.59 -2.28 1.37
C TYR A 102 7.22 -2.81 -0.02
N GLY A 103 7.60 -2.14 -1.11
CA GLY A 103 7.10 -2.34 -2.47
C GLY A 103 6.33 -1.13 -2.99
N ALA A 104 6.86 0.06 -2.71
CA ALA A 104 6.24 1.35 -2.95
C ALA A 104 5.91 1.55 -4.43
N LYS A 105 4.66 1.91 -4.71
CA LYS A 105 4.28 2.43 -6.01
C LYS A 105 4.94 3.79 -6.23
N ARG A 106 5.58 3.98 -7.38
CA ARG A 106 6.20 5.26 -7.76
C ARG A 106 5.25 6.45 -7.62
N ASN A 107 3.95 6.25 -7.88
CA ASN A 107 2.99 7.36 -7.80
C ASN A 107 2.78 7.88 -6.37
N ILE A 108 3.01 7.07 -5.33
CA ILE A 108 3.04 7.54 -3.94
C ILE A 108 4.17 8.56 -3.77
N LEU A 109 5.38 8.20 -4.21
CA LEU A 109 6.55 9.05 -4.10
C LEU A 109 6.37 10.36 -4.90
N ARG A 110 5.72 10.27 -6.06
CA ARG A 110 5.31 11.43 -6.87
C ARG A 110 4.30 12.33 -6.16
N CYS A 111 3.30 11.75 -5.48
CA CYS A 111 2.33 12.52 -4.71
C CYS A 111 3.01 13.26 -3.55
N LEU A 112 3.90 12.59 -2.81
CA LEU A 112 4.71 13.20 -1.75
C LEU A 112 5.58 14.35 -2.30
N ALA A 113 6.31 14.13 -3.40
CA ALA A 113 7.12 15.17 -4.03
C ALA A 113 6.26 16.36 -4.51
N SER A 114 5.06 16.10 -5.05
CA SER A 114 4.11 17.13 -5.50
C SER A 114 3.55 18.00 -4.37
N VAL A 115 3.49 17.50 -3.14
CA VAL A 115 3.07 18.31 -1.96
C VAL A 115 4.28 18.94 -1.24
N GLY A 116 5.44 18.98 -1.91
CA GLY A 116 6.64 19.67 -1.42
C GLY A 116 7.56 18.83 -0.54
N CYS A 117 7.37 17.51 -0.47
CA CYS A 117 8.25 16.65 0.33
C CYS A 117 9.59 16.39 -0.37
N GLU A 118 10.67 16.46 0.40
CA GLU A 118 11.98 15.90 0.09
C GLU A 118 12.02 14.46 0.60
N VAL A 119 11.83 13.50 -0.30
CA VAL A 119 11.67 12.09 0.06
C VAL A 119 13.00 11.36 0.02
N THR A 120 13.37 10.74 1.14
CA THR A 120 14.40 9.71 1.21
C THR A 120 13.73 8.37 1.43
N VAL A 121 13.96 7.43 0.52
CA VAL A 121 13.40 6.08 0.57
C VAL A 121 14.39 5.16 1.24
N LEU A 122 13.92 4.43 2.26
CA LEU A 122 14.70 3.43 2.98
C LEU A 122 14.16 2.01 2.72
N PRO A 123 15.02 0.97 2.77
CA PRO A 123 14.57 -0.41 2.65
C PRO A 123 13.57 -0.81 3.74
N ALA A 124 12.74 -1.82 3.46
CA ALA A 124 11.80 -2.42 4.41
C ALA A 124 12.44 -2.81 5.76
N SER A 125 13.72 -3.20 5.75
CA SER A 125 14.48 -3.63 6.93
C SER A 125 15.09 -2.49 7.76
N ALA A 126 14.86 -1.23 7.37
CA ALA A 126 15.39 -0.08 8.11
C ALA A 126 14.90 -0.09 9.57
N THR A 127 15.79 0.26 10.49
CA THR A 127 15.48 0.37 11.92
C THR A 127 14.93 1.74 12.26
N ALA A 128 14.37 1.89 13.47
CA ALA A 128 13.96 3.21 13.95
C ALA A 128 15.17 4.17 14.05
N GLU A 129 16.35 3.66 14.37
CA GLU A 129 17.58 4.45 14.41
C GLU A 129 17.95 4.98 13.02
N ASP A 130 17.92 4.12 12.00
CA ASP A 130 18.18 4.52 10.60
C ASP A 130 17.22 5.62 10.14
N VAL A 131 15.94 5.47 10.46
CA VAL A 131 14.89 6.45 10.12
C VAL A 131 15.16 7.78 10.82
N LEU A 132 15.42 7.76 12.13
CA LEU A 132 15.56 8.97 12.94
C LEU A 132 16.90 9.69 12.72
N ALA A 133 17.96 8.97 12.32
CA ALA A 133 19.26 9.55 11.97
C ALA A 133 19.17 10.54 10.80
N LEU A 134 18.15 10.41 9.95
CA LEU A 134 17.89 11.33 8.84
C LEU A 134 17.16 12.62 9.26
N ASN A 135 16.84 12.79 10.54
CA ASN A 135 16.08 13.92 11.09
C ASN A 135 14.79 14.24 10.29
N PRO A 136 13.91 13.24 10.06
CA PRO A 136 12.68 13.44 9.31
C PRO A 136 11.73 14.40 10.02
N GLU A 137 11.00 15.16 9.22
CA GLU A 137 9.83 15.94 9.66
C GLU A 137 8.56 15.09 9.63
N GLY A 138 8.54 14.02 8.84
CA GLY A 138 7.50 13.01 8.86
C GLY A 138 7.98 11.66 8.30
N VAL A 139 7.26 10.60 8.67
CA VAL A 139 7.56 9.23 8.23
C VAL A 139 6.39 8.68 7.44
N PHE A 140 6.69 8.05 6.31
CA PHE A 140 5.69 7.48 5.43
C PHE A 140 5.89 5.96 5.30
N LEU A 141 4.81 5.18 5.43
CA LEU A 141 4.81 3.72 5.31
C LEU A 141 4.11 3.32 4.01
N SER A 142 4.85 2.73 3.06
CA SER A 142 4.32 2.45 1.73
C SER A 142 3.36 1.26 1.66
N ASN A 143 2.74 1.10 0.50
CA ASN A 143 2.11 -0.16 0.14
C ASN A 143 3.15 -1.27 -0.04
N GLY A 144 2.68 -2.52 -0.10
CA GLY A 144 3.51 -3.68 -0.38
C GLY A 144 2.71 -4.97 -0.54
N PRO A 145 3.33 -6.06 -1.02
CA PRO A 145 2.72 -7.37 -1.12
C PRO A 145 2.91 -8.20 0.16
N GLY A 146 2.17 -9.30 0.26
CA GLY A 146 2.40 -10.33 1.28
C GLY A 146 1.48 -10.25 2.49
N ASP A 147 1.81 -11.05 3.50
CA ASP A 147 1.10 -11.09 4.77
C ASP A 147 1.65 -10.04 5.74
N PRO A 148 0.79 -9.13 6.25
CA PRO A 148 1.19 -8.13 7.23
C PRO A 148 1.85 -8.72 8.48
N ALA A 149 1.40 -9.87 8.98
CA ALA A 149 1.98 -10.48 10.16
C ALA A 149 3.45 -10.88 9.92
N ALA A 150 3.78 -11.30 8.70
CA ALA A 150 5.14 -11.71 8.35
C ALA A 150 6.08 -10.49 8.21
N THR A 151 5.65 -9.45 7.51
CA THR A 151 6.38 -8.16 7.39
C THR A 151 6.49 -7.46 8.75
N GLY A 152 5.48 -7.62 9.61
CA GLY A 152 5.41 -7.03 10.94
C GLY A 152 6.57 -7.42 11.86
N ASN A 153 7.22 -8.56 11.63
CA ASN A 153 8.35 -9.03 12.46
C ASN A 153 9.49 -8.02 12.59
N TYR A 154 9.75 -7.21 11.56
CA TYR A 154 10.75 -6.14 11.60
C TYR A 154 10.13 -4.74 11.49
N ALA A 155 9.00 -4.59 10.80
CA ALA A 155 8.36 -3.30 10.61
C ALA A 155 7.73 -2.76 11.91
N VAL A 156 7.10 -3.62 12.72
CA VAL A 156 6.41 -3.18 13.95
C VAL A 156 7.38 -2.55 14.96
N PRO A 157 8.52 -3.19 15.32
CA PRO A 157 9.50 -2.57 16.21
C PRO A 157 10.03 -1.22 15.70
N MET A 158 10.29 -1.10 14.39
CA MET A 158 10.70 0.17 13.78
C MET A 158 9.62 1.24 13.95
N ILE A 159 8.37 0.93 13.61
CA ILE A 159 7.25 1.88 13.69
C ILE A 159 7.02 2.31 15.14
N GLN A 160 7.09 1.39 16.10
CA GLN A 160 6.99 1.71 17.52
C GLN A 160 8.10 2.66 17.97
N GLY A 161 9.33 2.46 17.50
CA GLY A 161 10.45 3.38 17.73
C GLY A 161 10.19 4.78 17.17
N VAL A 162 9.63 4.88 15.96
CA VAL A 162 9.25 6.16 15.34
C VAL A 162 8.11 6.84 16.10
N LEU A 163 7.08 6.10 16.50
CA LEU A 163 5.92 6.61 17.23
C LEU A 163 6.29 7.25 18.58
N SER A 164 7.43 6.87 19.17
CA SER A 164 7.96 7.47 20.40
C SER A 164 8.41 8.93 20.23
N ARG A 165 8.62 9.40 18.98
CA ARG A 165 9.11 10.75 18.66
C ARG A 165 8.02 11.75 18.29
N ASP A 166 6.75 11.34 18.32
CA ASP A 166 5.59 12.19 18.00
C ASP A 166 5.70 12.89 16.63
N LEU A 167 6.33 12.23 15.65
CA LEU A 167 6.40 12.73 14.28
C LEU A 167 5.08 12.48 13.54
N PRO A 168 4.69 13.35 12.61
CA PRO A 168 3.71 13.02 11.59
C PRO A 168 4.03 11.68 10.93
N LEU A 169 3.05 10.78 10.90
CA LEU A 169 3.19 9.46 10.29
C LEU A 169 1.97 9.13 9.43
N PHE A 170 2.21 8.76 8.18
CA PHE A 170 1.17 8.38 7.23
C PHE A 170 1.44 7.00 6.61
N GLY A 171 0.49 6.07 6.72
CA GLY A 171 0.57 4.74 6.11
C GLY A 171 -0.47 4.47 5.02
N ILE A 172 -0.08 3.74 3.97
CA ILE A 172 -0.96 3.34 2.86
C ILE A 172 -0.95 1.83 2.66
N CYS A 173 -2.13 1.21 2.55
CA CYS A 173 -2.31 -0.23 2.26
C CYS A 173 -1.56 -1.14 3.25
N LEU A 174 -0.42 -1.72 2.87
CA LEU A 174 0.41 -2.49 3.80
C LEU A 174 0.93 -1.61 4.95
N GLY A 175 1.33 -0.37 4.68
CA GLY A 175 1.73 0.59 5.71
C GLY A 175 0.61 0.93 6.69
N HIS A 176 -0.65 0.90 6.25
CA HIS A 176 -1.81 1.03 7.14
C HIS A 176 -1.92 -0.17 8.09
N GLN A 177 -1.76 -1.38 7.58
CA GLN A 177 -1.77 -2.61 8.36
C GLN A 177 -0.59 -2.67 9.33
N MET A 178 0.61 -2.23 8.90
CA MET A 178 1.80 -2.17 9.76
C MET A 178 1.60 -1.20 10.91
N LEU A 179 1.04 -0.02 10.64
CA LEU A 179 0.70 0.95 11.68
C LEU A 179 -0.32 0.36 12.66
N ALA A 180 -1.39 -0.27 12.16
CA ALA A 180 -2.40 -0.89 13.00
C ALA A 180 -1.80 -1.97 13.93
N LEU A 181 -0.96 -2.86 13.40
CA LEU A 181 -0.25 -3.88 14.18
C LEU A 181 0.69 -3.24 15.22
N ALA A 182 1.43 -2.19 14.84
CA ALA A 182 2.34 -1.49 15.75
C ALA A 182 1.61 -0.79 16.91
N LEU A 183 0.37 -0.36 16.68
CA LEU A 183 -0.51 0.20 17.68
C LEU A 183 -1.17 -0.88 18.57
N GLY A 184 -1.13 -2.15 18.19
CA GLY A 184 -1.67 -3.28 18.94
C GLY A 184 -2.99 -3.86 18.40
N ALA A 185 -3.44 -3.43 17.22
CA ALA A 185 -4.58 -4.04 16.53
C ALA A 185 -4.19 -5.35 15.85
N LYS A 186 -5.18 -6.05 15.29
CA LYS A 186 -5.02 -7.31 14.54
C LYS A 186 -5.37 -7.13 13.07
N THR A 187 -4.81 -7.99 12.23
CA THR A 187 -5.17 -8.10 10.81
C THR A 187 -5.79 -9.47 10.52
N ARG A 188 -6.60 -9.56 9.48
CA ARG A 188 -7.18 -10.82 8.99
C ARG A 188 -7.13 -10.90 7.48
N LYS A 189 -7.02 -12.13 6.97
CA LYS A 189 -7.13 -12.40 5.52
C LYS A 189 -8.59 -12.32 5.08
N MET A 190 -8.83 -11.66 3.95
CA MET A 190 -10.14 -11.55 3.33
C MET A 190 -10.39 -12.73 2.38
N ASN A 191 -11.66 -13.02 2.09
CA ASN A 191 -12.04 -14.10 1.19
C ASN A 191 -11.50 -13.91 -0.25
N HIS A 192 -11.77 -12.74 -0.83
CA HIS A 192 -11.28 -12.35 -2.17
C HIS A 192 -10.63 -10.96 -2.22
N GLY A 193 -10.57 -10.25 -1.08
CA GLY A 193 -10.00 -8.92 -0.98
C GLY A 193 -10.73 -7.86 -1.82
N HIS A 194 -10.13 -6.67 -1.89
CA HIS A 194 -10.59 -5.57 -2.73
C HIS A 194 -9.58 -5.25 -3.81
N HIS A 195 -10.02 -5.35 -5.07
CA HIS A 195 -9.20 -5.17 -6.25
C HIS A 195 -10.03 -4.43 -7.31
N GLY A 196 -9.91 -3.10 -7.39
CA GLY A 196 -10.76 -2.29 -8.26
C GLY A 196 -10.57 -0.79 -8.05
N ALA A 197 -11.26 0.01 -8.87
CA ALA A 197 -11.14 1.48 -8.88
C ALA A 197 -12.49 2.19 -8.75
N ASN A 198 -13.48 1.50 -8.18
CA ASN A 198 -14.85 1.98 -8.02
C ASN A 198 -15.35 1.79 -6.57
N HIS A 199 -14.43 1.67 -5.61
CA HIS A 199 -14.77 1.22 -4.26
C HIS A 199 -15.17 2.43 -3.39
N PRO A 200 -16.43 2.52 -2.94
CA PRO A 200 -16.89 3.63 -2.13
C PRO A 200 -16.39 3.48 -0.68
N VAL A 201 -15.72 4.51 -0.19
CA VAL A 201 -15.22 4.61 1.18
C VAL A 201 -15.80 5.86 1.81
N LYS A 202 -16.35 5.75 3.02
CA LYS A 202 -16.88 6.88 3.77
C LYS A 202 -15.85 7.34 4.80
N ASP A 203 -15.49 8.62 4.75
CA ASP A 203 -14.78 9.31 5.82
C ASP A 203 -15.77 9.63 6.94
N LEU A 204 -15.59 9.00 8.10
CA LEU A 204 -16.44 9.18 9.28
C LEU A 204 -16.23 10.54 9.95
N THR A 205 -15.10 11.20 9.71
CA THR A 205 -14.77 12.50 10.33
C THR A 205 -15.46 13.66 9.62
N THR A 206 -15.74 13.53 8.33
CA THR A 206 -16.40 14.56 7.51
C THR A 206 -17.77 14.15 6.97
N GLY A 207 -18.07 12.84 6.98
CA GLY A 207 -19.26 12.27 6.36
C GLY A 207 -19.18 12.11 4.84
N LYS A 208 -18.07 12.53 4.20
CA LYS A 208 -17.88 12.45 2.74
C LYS A 208 -17.69 11.01 2.28
N VAL A 209 -18.06 10.75 1.03
CA VAL A 209 -17.81 9.48 0.35
C VAL A 209 -16.84 9.72 -0.80
N GLU A 210 -15.81 8.88 -0.86
CA GLU A 210 -14.79 8.87 -1.89
C GLU A 210 -14.90 7.59 -2.71
N ILE A 211 -14.69 7.71 -4.02
CA ILE A 211 -14.46 6.53 -4.84
C ILE A 211 -12.96 6.29 -4.83
N THR A 212 -12.54 5.07 -4.51
CA THR A 212 -11.13 4.76 -4.24
C THR A 212 -10.59 3.61 -5.10
N SER A 213 -9.26 3.59 -5.23
CA SER A 213 -8.50 2.48 -5.80
C SER A 213 -8.08 1.51 -4.70
N MET A 214 -8.41 0.23 -4.87
CA MET A 214 -8.21 -0.83 -3.89
C MET A 214 -7.34 -1.95 -4.48
N ASN A 215 -6.38 -2.41 -3.68
CA ASN A 215 -5.58 -3.60 -3.99
C ASN A 215 -5.05 -4.23 -2.69
N HIS A 216 -5.89 -4.99 -1.99
CA HIS A 216 -5.49 -5.67 -0.75
C HIS A 216 -6.28 -6.96 -0.51
N GLY A 217 -5.59 -7.98 0.00
CA GLY A 217 -6.17 -9.27 0.42
C GLY A 217 -6.28 -9.46 1.93
N PHE A 218 -5.79 -8.50 2.71
CA PHE A 218 -5.87 -8.45 4.17
C PHE A 218 -6.55 -7.15 4.60
N THR A 219 -7.12 -7.12 5.80
CA THR A 219 -7.75 -5.92 6.38
C THR A 219 -7.45 -5.86 7.87
N VAL A 220 -7.49 -4.65 8.44
CA VAL A 220 -7.44 -4.43 9.88
C VAL A 220 -8.77 -4.81 10.49
N ASP A 221 -8.72 -5.49 11.64
CA ASP A 221 -9.90 -5.82 12.41
C ASP A 221 -10.33 -4.64 13.28
N ALA A 222 -11.41 -3.95 12.87
CA ALA A 222 -11.93 -2.77 13.56
C ALA A 222 -12.25 -3.03 15.04
N ASP A 223 -12.74 -4.23 15.37
CA ASP A 223 -13.08 -4.62 16.75
C ASP A 223 -11.84 -4.80 17.64
N SER A 224 -10.66 -4.91 17.03
CA SER A 224 -9.38 -5.06 17.73
C SER A 224 -8.65 -3.73 17.96
N LEU A 225 -9.22 -2.60 17.52
CA LEU A 225 -8.57 -1.30 17.67
C LEU A 225 -8.41 -0.94 19.16
N PRO A 226 -7.19 -0.63 19.62
CA PRO A 226 -6.94 -0.30 21.01
C PRO A 226 -7.43 1.11 21.35
N LYS A 227 -7.61 1.38 22.65
CA LYS A 227 -8.00 2.70 23.15
C LYS A 227 -7.04 3.78 22.62
N GLY A 228 -7.61 4.87 22.09
CA GLY A 228 -6.86 5.98 21.52
C GLY A 228 -6.63 5.87 20.01
N VAL A 229 -7.01 4.75 19.37
CA VAL A 229 -7.03 4.60 17.91
C VAL A 229 -8.49 4.62 17.44
N ALA A 230 -8.81 5.56 16.56
CA ALA A 230 -10.15 5.70 16.00
C ALA A 230 -10.18 5.17 14.56
N GLU A 231 -11.23 4.43 14.21
CA GLU A 231 -11.58 4.18 12.81
C GLU A 231 -12.03 5.49 12.15
N THR A 232 -11.41 5.84 11.03
CA THR A 232 -11.69 7.09 10.31
C THR A 232 -12.39 6.86 8.99
N HIS A 233 -12.16 5.72 8.34
CA HIS A 233 -12.74 5.41 7.05
C HIS A 233 -13.30 3.99 7.06
N VAL A 234 -14.46 3.80 6.44
CA VAL A 234 -15.13 2.50 6.34
C VAL A 234 -15.56 2.21 4.91
N SER A 235 -15.45 0.96 4.49
CA SER A 235 -15.98 0.54 3.20
C SER A 235 -17.51 0.56 3.21
N LEU A 236 -18.10 1.16 2.18
CA LEU A 236 -19.56 1.07 1.96
C LEU A 236 -19.99 -0.19 1.18
N PHE A 237 -19.05 -1.03 0.73
CA PHE A 237 -19.38 -2.32 0.12
C PHE A 237 -19.56 -3.44 1.15
N ASP A 238 -18.75 -3.45 2.21
CA ASP A 238 -18.75 -4.55 3.16
C ASP A 238 -18.47 -4.17 4.63
N GLY A 239 -18.37 -2.87 4.93
CA GLY A 239 -18.18 -2.39 6.30
C GLY A 239 -16.77 -2.60 6.86
N THR A 240 -15.79 -3.04 6.05
CA THR A 240 -14.42 -3.24 6.53
C THR A 240 -13.66 -1.92 6.74
N ASN A 241 -12.70 -1.96 7.68
CA ASN A 241 -11.86 -0.82 8.00
C ASN A 241 -11.09 -0.35 6.76
N CYS A 242 -11.16 0.96 6.50
CA CYS A 242 -10.45 1.61 5.42
C CYS A 242 -9.48 2.70 5.89
N GLY A 243 -9.44 3.00 7.19
CA GLY A 243 -8.54 4.00 7.74
C GLY A 243 -8.62 4.12 9.24
N ILE A 244 -7.51 4.55 9.83
CA ILE A 244 -7.36 4.77 11.27
C ILE A 244 -6.60 6.07 11.55
N ALA A 245 -6.81 6.64 12.73
CA ALA A 245 -6.00 7.74 13.26
C ALA A 245 -5.76 7.58 14.77
N VAL A 246 -4.61 8.04 15.24
CA VAL A 246 -4.28 8.10 16.67
C VAL A 246 -4.79 9.41 17.24
N THR A 247 -5.57 9.33 18.31
CA THR A 247 -6.20 10.48 18.96
C THR A 247 -5.13 11.45 19.47
N GLY A 248 -5.24 12.73 19.09
CA GLY A 248 -4.35 13.79 19.54
C GLY A 248 -2.94 13.75 18.93
N LYS A 249 -2.68 12.92 17.92
CA LYS A 249 -1.38 12.83 17.24
C LYS A 249 -1.53 12.96 15.72
N PRO A 250 -0.52 13.50 15.00
CA PRO A 250 -0.52 13.56 13.53
C PRO A 250 -0.19 12.19 12.90
N VAL A 251 -0.85 11.12 13.37
CA VAL A 251 -0.57 9.74 12.98
C VAL A 251 -1.85 9.12 12.43
N PHE A 252 -1.85 8.80 11.14
CA PHE A 252 -3.01 8.22 10.47
C PHE A 252 -2.60 7.28 9.34
N SER A 253 -3.54 6.48 8.85
CA SER A 253 -3.31 5.63 7.69
C SER A 253 -4.60 5.23 7.01
N VAL A 254 -4.51 4.81 5.74
CA VAL A 254 -5.65 4.32 4.96
C VAL A 254 -5.34 3.01 4.22
N GLN A 255 -6.33 2.16 4.10
CA GLN A 255 -6.22 0.83 3.49
C GLN A 255 -6.19 0.86 1.96
N TYR A 256 -6.84 1.87 1.37
CA TYR A 256 -6.91 2.08 -0.07
C TYR A 256 -5.67 2.82 -0.60
N HIS A 257 -5.65 3.12 -1.89
CA HIS A 257 -4.55 3.80 -2.58
C HIS A 257 -4.92 5.23 -2.96
N PRO A 258 -4.69 6.21 -2.06
CA PRO A 258 -4.85 7.64 -2.35
C PRO A 258 -4.09 8.11 -3.58
N GLU A 259 -2.93 7.52 -3.89
CA GLU A 259 -2.16 7.86 -5.09
C GLU A 259 -2.81 7.33 -6.38
N ALA A 260 -3.82 6.46 -6.28
CA ALA A 260 -4.46 5.78 -7.38
C ALA A 260 -3.45 5.16 -8.37
N SER A 261 -3.51 5.52 -9.65
CA SER A 261 -2.62 5.02 -10.70
C SER A 261 -2.63 3.48 -10.80
N PRO A 262 -3.73 2.88 -11.30
CA PRO A 262 -4.94 3.54 -11.85
C PRO A 262 -6.01 3.88 -10.79
N GLY A 263 -6.97 4.71 -11.18
CA GLY A 263 -8.19 4.97 -10.40
C GLY A 263 -8.50 6.45 -10.18
N PRO A 264 -9.59 6.74 -9.44
CA PRO A 264 -10.05 8.10 -9.10
C PRO A 264 -9.05 8.84 -8.20
N GLN A 265 -9.14 10.17 -8.17
CA GLN A 265 -8.20 11.06 -7.46
C GLN A 265 -8.81 11.71 -6.20
N ASP A 266 -9.99 11.25 -5.78
CA ASP A 266 -10.81 11.83 -4.71
C ASP A 266 -10.02 11.99 -3.40
N SER A 267 -9.09 11.08 -3.13
CA SER A 267 -8.37 11.01 -1.85
C SER A 267 -6.99 11.67 -1.84
N PHE A 268 -6.63 12.45 -2.87
CA PHE A 268 -5.29 13.09 -2.96
C PHE A 268 -4.99 14.03 -1.79
N TYR A 269 -6.03 14.62 -1.18
CA TYR A 269 -5.94 15.50 -0.02
C TYR A 269 -5.24 14.85 1.18
N LEU A 270 -5.17 13.52 1.28
CA LEU A 270 -4.46 12.83 2.36
C LEU A 270 -2.95 13.12 2.34
N PHE A 271 -2.36 13.33 1.15
CA PHE A 271 -0.98 13.78 1.04
C PHE A 271 -0.82 15.24 1.46
N GLU A 272 -1.79 16.09 1.12
CA GLU A 272 -1.81 17.51 1.53
C GLU A 272 -1.95 17.65 3.04
N ARG A 273 -2.82 16.83 3.67
CA ARG A 273 -2.96 16.73 5.12
C ARG A 273 -1.64 16.35 5.78
N PHE A 274 -0.97 15.30 5.27
CA PHE A 274 0.32 14.87 5.80
C PHE A 274 1.38 15.99 5.72
N ALA A 275 1.44 16.71 4.59
CA ALA A 275 2.32 17.86 4.44
C ALA A 275 1.98 19.00 5.40
N ALA A 276 0.69 19.31 5.60
CA ALA A 276 0.23 20.32 6.53
C ALA A 276 0.60 19.98 7.99
N ASP A 277 0.45 18.71 8.39
CA ASP A 277 0.83 18.22 9.73
C ASP A 277 2.34 18.42 10.01
N MET A 278 3.19 18.24 8.99
CA MET A 278 4.63 18.54 9.10
C MET A 278 4.90 20.05 9.14
N GLN A 279 4.26 20.83 8.27
CA GLN A 279 4.45 22.27 8.18
C GLN A 279 4.05 22.98 9.48
N ALA A 280 2.97 22.54 10.14
CA ALA A 280 2.50 23.11 11.42
C ALA A 280 3.51 22.94 12.57
N ARG A 281 4.50 22.04 12.43
CA ARG A 281 5.55 21.81 13.42
C ARG A 281 6.83 22.59 13.14
N ARG A 282 6.96 23.22 11.98
CA ARG A 282 8.12 24.08 11.69
C ARG A 282 8.05 25.33 12.57
N PRO A 283 9.17 25.75 13.20
CA PRO A 283 9.23 27.07 13.80
C PRO A 283 8.98 28.14 12.73
N ALA A 284 8.21 29.17 13.12
CA ALA A 284 7.91 30.32 12.28
C ALA A 284 9.15 31.14 11.93
#